data_AF-A0A4R1BB80-F1
#
_entry.id   AF-A0A4R1BB80-F1
#
_cell.length_a   1.000
_cell.length_b   1.000
_cell.length_c   1.000
_cell.angle_alpha   90.00
_cell.angle_beta   90.00
_cell.angle_gamma   90.00
#
_symmetry.space_group_name_H-M   'P 1'
#
loop_
_entity.id
_entity.type
_entity.pdbx_description
1 polymer ?
#
loop_
_entity_poly.entity_id
_entity_poly.type
_entity_poly.pdbx_seq_one_letter_code
_entity_poly.pdbx_strand_id
1 'polypeptide(L)'
;MNESFQKVRDLLERVPRRHNADNVKEINSIVDEYEDVLRQLESNPQLEPVIAGYFEALDPIRRTIKESNHAKHSKKAKDDLFDDASGQLKDSMEDLLRLEASL
;
A
#
# COMPACT_ATOMS: atom_id res chain seq x y z
N MET A 1 3.05 -6.59 -20.38
CA MET A 1 2.77 -6.17 -18.99
C MET A 1 3.62 -4.95 -18.73
N ASN A 2 3.02 -3.86 -18.26
CA ASN A 2 3.77 -2.63 -17.97
C ASN A 2 4.74 -2.92 -16.80
N GLU A 3 5.98 -2.42 -16.86
CA GLU A 3 6.96 -2.59 -15.79
C GLU A 3 6.43 -2.07 -14.45
N SER A 4 5.63 -1.00 -14.47
CA SER A 4 4.99 -0.42 -13.28
C SER A 4 3.99 -1.39 -12.64
N PHE A 5 3.13 -2.04 -13.44
CA PHE A 5 2.17 -3.00 -12.92
C PHE A 5 2.84 -4.30 -12.44
N GLN A 6 3.97 -4.70 -13.04
CA GLN A 6 4.77 -5.80 -12.49
C GLN A 6 5.32 -5.46 -11.11
N LYS A 7 5.87 -4.25 -10.94
CA LYS A 7 6.33 -3.78 -9.62
C LYS A 7 5.20 -3.81 -8.59
N VAL A 8 3.97 -3.43 -8.96
CA VAL A 8 2.81 -3.50 -8.05
C VAL A 8 2.53 -4.95 -7.61
N ARG A 9 2.63 -5.94 -8.52
CA ARG A 9 2.49 -7.35 -8.14
C ARG A 9 3.59 -7.80 -7.18
N ASP A 10 4.84 -7.43 -7.46
CA ASP A 10 5.98 -7.79 -6.62
C ASP A 10 5.85 -7.18 -5.21
N LEU A 11 5.35 -5.94 -5.12
CA LEU A 11 5.04 -5.28 -3.86
C LEU A 11 3.89 -5.98 -3.10
N LEU A 12 2.83 -6.36 -3.80
CA LEU A 12 1.68 -7.06 -3.23
C LEU A 12 2.10 -8.38 -2.53
N GLU A 13 2.99 -9.14 -3.17
CA GLU A 13 3.51 -10.41 -2.62
C GLU A 13 4.38 -10.19 -1.36
N ARG A 14 5.02 -9.02 -1.23
CA ARG A 14 5.84 -8.66 -0.07
C ARG A 14 5.05 -8.16 1.14
N VAL A 15 3.77 -7.79 0.99
CA VAL A 15 3.01 -7.15 2.08
C VAL A 15 2.89 -8.08 3.31
N PRO A 16 3.47 -7.69 4.46
CA PRO A 16 3.48 -8.52 5.66
C PRO A 16 2.07 -8.62 6.29
N ARG A 17 1.81 -9.72 7.01
CA ARG A 17 0.53 -10.00 7.69
C ARG A 17 0.57 -9.98 9.22
N ARG A 18 1.74 -9.72 9.82
CA ARG A 18 1.91 -9.77 11.28
C ARG A 18 2.65 -8.54 11.77
N HIS A 19 2.21 -7.98 12.89
CA HIS A 19 2.88 -6.84 13.47
C HIS A 19 4.18 -7.27 14.17
N ASN A 20 5.31 -6.75 13.70
CA ASN A 20 6.59 -6.75 14.39
C ASN A 20 7.45 -5.58 13.88
N ALA A 21 8.58 -5.30 14.52
CA ALA A 21 9.40 -4.13 14.18
C ALA A 21 9.94 -4.16 12.74
N ASP A 22 10.30 -5.34 12.23
CA ASP A 22 10.83 -5.49 10.88
C ASP A 22 9.73 -5.35 9.83
N ASN A 23 8.55 -5.93 10.09
CA ASN A 23 7.38 -5.82 9.23
C ASN A 23 6.82 -4.40 9.20
N VAL A 24 6.91 -3.64 10.31
CA VAL A 24 6.56 -2.21 10.31
C VAL A 24 7.50 -1.41 9.41
N LYS A 25 8.79 -1.73 9.38
CA LYS A 25 9.72 -1.09 8.44
C LYS A 25 9.42 -1.49 6.99
N GLU A 26 9.21 -2.78 6.76
CA GLU A 26 8.92 -3.33 5.43
C GLU A 26 7.65 -2.71 4.84
N ILE A 27 6.56 -2.65 5.61
CA ILE A 27 5.31 -2.08 5.08
C ILE A 27 5.46 -0.58 4.77
N ASN A 28 6.22 0.19 5.56
CA ASN A 28 6.50 1.59 5.21
C ASN A 28 7.32 1.69 3.91
N SER A 29 8.34 0.81 3.73
CA SER A 29 9.09 0.74 2.47
C SER A 29 8.18 0.42 1.29
N ILE A 30 7.27 -0.54 1.44
CA ILE A 30 6.32 -0.91 0.39
C ILE A 30 5.40 0.27 0.05
N VAL A 31 4.91 1.01 1.04
CA VAL A 31 4.08 2.20 0.77
C VAL A 31 4.87 3.27 0.02
N ASP A 32 6.14 3.51 0.37
CA ASP A 32 7.00 4.45 -0.34
C ASP A 32 7.28 3.99 -1.78
N GLU A 33 7.64 2.72 -1.97
CA GLU A 33 7.86 2.12 -3.29
C GLU A 33 6.58 2.15 -4.15
N TYR A 34 5.41 1.92 -3.54
CA TYR A 34 4.13 1.99 -4.22
C TYR A 34 3.79 3.43 -4.64
N GLU A 35 4.03 4.43 -3.79
CA GLU A 35 3.87 5.84 -4.13
C GLU A 35 4.72 6.23 -5.34
N ASP A 36 5.96 5.76 -5.41
CA ASP A 36 6.84 6.00 -6.56
C ASP A 36 6.34 5.34 -7.84
N VAL A 37 5.71 4.16 -7.75
CA VAL A 37 5.03 3.53 -8.90
C VAL A 37 3.80 4.33 -9.33
N LEU A 38 2.99 4.82 -8.38
CA LEU A 38 1.85 5.68 -8.69
C LEU A 38 2.29 6.95 -9.44
N ARG A 39 3.40 7.58 -9.04
CA ARG A 39 3.98 8.74 -9.75
C ARG A 39 4.38 8.40 -11.19
N GLN A 40 4.93 7.20 -11.42
CA GLN A 40 5.27 6.74 -12.76
C GLN A 40 4.00 6.55 -13.61
N LEU A 41 2.94 5.99 -13.04
CA LEU A 41 1.67 5.77 -13.73
C LEU A 41 0.92 7.08 -14.00
N GLU A 42 0.96 8.05 -13.08
CA GLU A 42 0.36 9.38 -13.24
C GLU A 42 0.93 10.14 -14.44
N SER A 43 2.19 9.89 -14.80
CA SER A 43 2.80 10.49 -16.00
C SER A 43 2.11 10.10 -17.32
N ASN A 44 1.25 9.08 -17.30
CA ASN A 44 0.39 8.72 -18.42
C ASN A 44 -0.94 9.51 -18.34
N PRO A 45 -1.25 10.39 -19.31
CA PRO A 45 -2.47 11.22 -19.30
C PRO A 45 -3.78 10.42 -19.24
N GLN A 46 -3.78 9.16 -19.66
CA GLN A 46 -4.97 8.31 -19.60
C GLN A 46 -5.26 7.79 -18.18
N LEU A 47 -4.22 7.71 -17.34
CA LEU A 47 -4.29 7.16 -15.98
C LEU A 47 -4.37 8.25 -14.91
N GLU A 48 -3.79 9.42 -15.17
CA GLU A 48 -3.81 10.60 -14.27
C GLU A 48 -5.11 10.78 -13.47
N PRO A 49 -6.32 10.85 -14.08
CA PRO A 49 -7.56 11.10 -13.32
C PRO A 49 -7.95 9.96 -12.38
N VAL A 50 -7.49 8.74 -12.64
CA VAL A 50 -7.78 7.56 -11.81
C VAL A 50 -6.72 7.37 -10.74
N ILE A 51 -5.46 7.73 -11.04
CA ILE A 51 -4.32 7.54 -10.13
C ILE A 51 -4.43 8.44 -8.88
N ALA A 52 -5.01 9.63 -8.99
CA ALA A 52 -5.20 10.55 -7.86
C ALA A 52 -5.86 9.88 -6.63
N GLY A 53 -6.86 9.02 -6.83
CA GLY A 53 -7.54 8.33 -5.74
C GLY A 53 -6.65 7.32 -4.99
N TYR A 54 -5.67 6.73 -5.67
CA TYR A 54 -4.71 5.81 -5.03
C TYR A 54 -3.69 6.56 -4.17
N PHE A 55 -3.31 7.79 -4.54
CA PHE A 55 -2.48 8.63 -3.68
C PHE A 55 -3.21 9.03 -2.40
N GLU A 56 -4.48 9.44 -2.51
CA GLU A 56 -5.30 9.81 -1.35
C GLU A 56 -5.48 8.64 -0.36
N ALA A 57 -5.45 7.40 -0.85
CA ALA A 57 -5.53 6.20 -0.01
C ALA A 57 -4.26 5.95 0.82
N LEU A 58 -3.09 6.49 0.44
CA LEU A 58 -1.84 6.22 1.16
C LEU A 58 -1.78 6.89 2.53
N ASP A 59 -2.34 8.09 2.66
CA ASP A 59 -2.34 8.85 3.92
C ASP A 59 -3.03 8.11 5.08
N PRO A 60 -4.28 7.62 4.94
CA PRO A 60 -4.91 6.84 6.00
C PRO A 60 -4.14 5.54 6.29
N ILE A 61 -3.59 4.87 5.26
CA ILE A 61 -2.78 3.66 5.45
C ILE A 61 -1.53 3.96 6.32
N ARG A 62 -0.75 4.99 5.96
CA ARG A 62 0.42 5.43 6.73
C ARG A 62 0.05 5.77 8.17
N ARG A 63 -1.08 6.44 8.37
CA ARG A 63 -1.60 6.76 9.71
C ARG A 63 -1.93 5.50 10.49
N THR A 64 -2.58 4.51 9.90
CA THR A 64 -2.92 3.24 10.55
C THR A 64 -1.66 2.44 10.89
N ILE A 65 -0.66 2.38 10.00
CA ILE A 65 0.65 1.77 10.28
C ILE A 65 1.31 2.46 11.48
N LYS A 66 1.35 3.79 11.50
CA LYS A 66 1.93 4.56 12.61
C LYS A 66 1.20 4.28 13.93
N GLU A 67 -0.13 4.25 13.88
CA GLU A 67 -0.97 3.96 15.05
C GLU A 67 -0.73 2.53 15.55
N SER A 68 -0.57 1.54 14.65
CA SER A 68 -0.27 0.15 15.01
C SER A 68 1.00 0.03 15.86
N ASN A 69 1.96 0.96 15.75
CA ASN A 69 3.19 0.92 16.54
C ASN A 69 3.13 1.72 17.86
N HIS A 70 2.04 2.47 18.11
CA HIS A 70 1.97 3.38 19.26
C HIS A 70 2.03 2.63 20.60
N ALA A 71 2.83 3.12 21.55
CA ALA A 71 3.03 2.49 22.87
C ALA A 71 1.77 2.38 23.75
N LYS A 72 0.69 3.11 23.42
CA LYS A 72 -0.57 3.09 24.18
C LYS A 72 -1.45 1.87 23.85
N HIS A 73 -1.15 1.18 22.75
CA HIS A 73 -1.95 0.05 22.28
C HIS A 73 -1.45 -1.27 22.84
N SER A 74 -2.41 -2.14 23.17
CA SER A 74 -2.13 -3.53 23.54
C SER A 74 -1.57 -4.29 22.33
N LYS A 75 -0.87 -5.40 22.56
CA LYS A 75 -0.34 -6.25 21.48
C LYS A 75 -1.41 -6.61 20.45
N LYS A 76 -2.59 -7.04 20.90
CA LYS A 76 -3.72 -7.36 20.03
C LYS A 76 -4.19 -6.15 19.22
N ALA A 77 -4.32 -4.98 19.83
CA ALA A 77 -4.71 -3.77 19.11
C ALA A 77 -3.67 -3.37 18.05
N LYS A 78 -2.37 -3.54 18.34
CA LYS A 78 -1.30 -3.35 17.36
C LYS A 78 -1.40 -4.34 16.19
N ASP A 79 -1.61 -5.62 16.50
CA ASP A 79 -1.80 -6.68 15.50
C ASP A 79 -3.01 -6.38 14.61
N ASP A 80 -4.15 -6.01 15.20
CA ASP A 80 -5.40 -5.72 14.48
C ASP A 80 -5.25 -4.46 13.58
N LEU A 81 -4.64 -3.38 14.08
CA LEU A 81 -4.37 -2.17 13.28
C LEU A 81 -3.38 -2.44 12.14
N PHE A 82 -2.38 -3.26 12.39
CA PHE A 82 -1.40 -3.61 11.36
C PHE A 82 -2.04 -4.44 10.25
N ASP A 83 -2.87 -5.43 10.62
CA ASP A 83 -3.59 -6.26 9.64
C ASP A 83 -4.55 -5.41 8.80
N ASP A 84 -5.25 -4.44 9.42
CA ASP A 84 -6.09 -3.48 8.70
C ASP A 84 -5.30 -2.64 7.70
N ALA A 85 -4.17 -2.06 8.10
CA ALA A 85 -3.32 -1.29 7.20
C ALA A 85 -2.76 -2.15 6.05
N SER A 86 -2.31 -3.38 6.35
CA SER A 86 -1.87 -4.34 5.34
C SER A 86 -2.97 -4.72 4.37
N GLY A 87 -4.20 -4.88 4.86
CA GLY A 87 -5.39 -5.15 4.05
C GLY A 87 -5.71 -4.01 3.10
N GLN A 88 -5.84 -2.79 3.63
CA GLN A 88 -6.10 -1.58 2.84
C GLN A 88 -5.04 -1.37 1.73
N LEU A 89 -3.77 -1.58 2.06
CA LEU A 89 -2.68 -1.48 1.09
C LEU A 89 -2.77 -2.53 -0.02
N LYS A 90 -3.13 -3.77 0.33
CA LYS A 90 -3.36 -4.83 -0.66
C LYS A 90 -4.55 -4.53 -1.55
N ASP A 91 -5.67 -4.12 -0.96
CA ASP A 91 -6.88 -3.78 -1.71
C ASP A 91 -6.60 -2.68 -2.72
N SER A 92 -5.89 -1.62 -2.31
CA SER A 92 -5.44 -0.54 -3.20
C SER A 92 -4.58 -1.06 -4.37
N MET A 93 -3.60 -1.93 -4.10
CA MET A 93 -2.75 -2.50 -5.16
C MET A 93 -3.50 -3.46 -6.08
N GLU A 94 -4.41 -4.28 -5.53
CA GLU A 94 -5.24 -5.19 -6.32
C GLU A 94 -6.20 -4.43 -7.22
N ASP A 95 -6.82 -3.36 -6.73
CA ASP A 95 -7.70 -2.51 -7.53
C ASP A 95 -6.93 -1.83 -8.68
N LEU A 96 -5.71 -1.38 -8.42
CA LEU A 96 -4.84 -0.85 -9.48
C LEU A 96 -4.49 -1.91 -10.53
N LEU A 97 -4.24 -3.16 -10.13
CA LEU A 97 -3.99 -4.27 -11.06
C LEU A 97 -5.24 -4.69 -11.85
N ARG A 98 -6.43 -4.56 -11.25
CA ARG A 98 -7.71 -4.77 -11.95
C ARG A 98 -7.93 -3.68 -13.00
N LEU A 99 -7.53 -2.44 -12.71
CA LEU A 99 -7.54 -1.36 -13.68
C LEU A 99 -6.67 -1.70 -14.90
N GLU A 100 -5.43 -2.19 -14.72
CA GLU A 100 -4.58 -2.66 -15.85
C GLU A 100 -5.32 -3.68 -16.72
N ALA A 101 -5.96 -4.67 -16.11
CA ALA A 101 -6.66 -5.73 -16.83
C ALA A 101 -7.90 -5.24 -17.61
N SER A 102 -8.37 -4.03 -17.34
CA SER A 102 -9.53 -3.40 -17.99
C SER A 102 -9.17 -2.41 -19.10
N LEU A 103 -7.87 -2.10 -19.28
CA LEU A 103 -7.33 -1.25 -20.35
C LEU A 103 -7.06 -2.08 -21.62
#